data_AF-A0A951STR5-F1
#
_entry.id   AF-A0A951STR5-F1
#
_cell.length_a   1.000
_cell.length_b   1.000
_cell.length_c   1.000
_cell.angle_alpha   90.00
_cell.angle_beta   90.00
_cell.angle_gamma   90.00
#
_symmetry.space_group_name_H-M   'P 1'
#
loop_
_entity.id
_entity.type
_entity.pdbx_description
1 polymer ?
#
loop_
_entity_poly.entity_id
_entity_poly.type
_entity_poly.pdbx_seq_one_letter_code
_entity_poly.pdbx_strand_id
1 'polypeptide(L)'
;MKLYLKIFLQKFFSALPNGEKLNYQLQKKITKTLPISDSDFIKKTETAQFHLENYKKYSSSDTLPKNYYEFGAGYDLVIPITMSLLGVSNIRCIDVRELAFPDLLNDTIKRFQKFKKDLNFNFSIPAEIPEFTYENFTSVLKDYFDIEYIAPLDARDTRIADSSIDFIVSKQLWSIFRKKC
;
A
#
# COMPACT_ATOMS: atom_id res chain seq x y z
N MET A 1 10.37 -16.09 17.56
CA MET A 1 9.06 -16.00 18.23
C MET A 1 8.20 -17.18 17.77
N LYS A 2 7.67 -18.02 18.68
CA LYS A 2 6.82 -19.18 18.32
C LYS A 2 5.61 -18.68 17.53
N LEU A 3 5.36 -19.26 16.35
CA LEU A 3 4.30 -18.84 15.41
C LEU A 3 2.93 -18.69 16.08
N TYR A 4 2.61 -19.59 17.01
CA TYR A 4 1.37 -19.60 17.78
C TYR A 4 1.14 -18.33 18.60
N LEU A 5 2.19 -17.73 19.17
CA LEU A 5 2.07 -16.50 19.94
C LEU A 5 1.74 -15.31 19.02
N LYS A 6 2.34 -15.27 17.83
CA LYS A 6 2.03 -14.26 16.81
C LYS A 6 0.58 -14.35 16.35
N ILE A 7 0.08 -15.57 16.13
CA ILE A 7 -1.32 -15.81 15.73
C ILE A 7 -2.29 -15.39 16.84
N PHE A 8 -1.98 -15.75 18.10
CA PHE A 8 -2.82 -15.38 19.24
C PHE A 8 -2.90 -13.86 19.42
N LEU A 9 -1.75 -13.17 19.39
CA LEU A 9 -1.69 -11.71 19.47
C LEU A 9 -2.45 -11.05 18.32
N GLN A 10 -2.28 -11.52 17.07
CA GLN A 10 -3.01 -10.97 15.93
C GLN A 10 -4.53 -11.17 16.05
N LYS A 11 -4.99 -12.32 16.53
CA LYS A 11 -6.42 -12.57 16.79
C LYS A 11 -6.95 -11.69 17.90
N PHE A 12 -6.18 -11.51 18.97
CA PHE A 12 -6.55 -10.67 20.10
C PHE A 12 -6.70 -9.20 19.71
N PHE A 13 -5.73 -8.63 18.99
CA PHE A 13 -5.84 -7.25 18.49
C PHE A 13 -6.96 -7.09 17.46
N SER A 14 -7.19 -8.10 16.62
CA SER A 14 -8.29 -8.08 15.65
C SER A 14 -9.68 -8.07 16.28
N ALA A 15 -9.81 -8.50 17.54
CA ALA A 15 -11.08 -8.54 18.26
C ALA A 15 -11.33 -7.30 19.14
N LEU A 16 -10.33 -6.43 19.31
CA LEU A 16 -10.45 -5.22 20.14
C LEU A 16 -10.91 -4.01 19.32
N PRO A 17 -11.82 -3.18 19.86
CA PRO A 17 -12.12 -1.88 19.25
C PRO A 17 -10.84 -1.02 19.23
N ASN A 18 -10.50 -0.45 18.07
CA ASN A 18 -9.25 0.28 17.82
C ASN A 18 -7.96 -0.55 17.96
N GLY A 19 -8.04 -1.89 17.87
CA GLY A 19 -6.88 -2.77 17.97
C GLY A 19 -5.77 -2.45 16.96
N GLU A 20 -6.10 -1.84 15.82
CA GLU A 20 -5.11 -1.38 14.84
C GLU A 20 -4.24 -0.24 15.32
N LYS A 21 -4.83 0.77 15.98
CA LYS A 21 -4.06 1.87 16.56
C LYS A 21 -3.13 1.33 17.66
N LEU A 22 -3.59 0.36 18.45
CA LEU A 22 -2.75 -0.27 19.47
C LEU A 22 -1.64 -1.10 18.83
N ASN A 23 -1.96 -1.94 17.85
CA ASN A 23 -0.99 -2.75 17.11
C ASN A 23 0.06 -1.86 16.42
N TYR A 24 -0.36 -0.73 15.83
CA TYR A 24 0.52 0.27 15.27
C TYR A 24 1.48 0.85 16.32
N GLN A 25 0.95 1.28 17.47
CA GLN A 25 1.78 1.82 18.56
C GLN A 25 2.75 0.78 19.12
N LEU A 26 2.33 -0.48 19.24
CA LEU A 26 3.20 -1.59 19.65
C LEU A 26 4.31 -1.83 18.60
N GLN A 27 3.96 -1.80 17.32
CA GLN A 27 4.93 -1.99 16.25
C GLN A 27 5.94 -0.85 16.16
N LYS A 28 5.51 0.37 16.45
CA LYS A 28 6.36 1.55 16.46
C LYS A 28 7.26 1.62 17.69
N LYS A 29 6.72 1.33 18.88
CA LYS A 29 7.44 1.55 20.16
C LYS A 29 8.14 0.31 20.68
N ILE A 30 7.55 -0.87 20.51
CA ILE A 30 8.03 -2.11 21.12
C ILE A 30 8.79 -2.95 20.11
N THR A 31 8.15 -3.38 19.03
CA THR A 31 8.82 -4.26 18.05
C THR A 31 9.71 -3.48 17.08
N LYS A 32 9.53 -2.15 17.00
CA LYS A 32 10.28 -1.23 16.13
C LYS A 32 10.31 -1.70 14.67
N THR A 33 9.21 -2.32 14.24
CA THR A 33 9.03 -2.80 12.86
C THR A 33 8.46 -1.71 11.94
N LEU A 34 7.98 -0.60 12.53
CA LEU A 34 7.50 0.58 11.83
C LEU A 34 8.21 1.84 12.36
N PRO A 35 8.61 2.80 11.49
CA PRO A 35 8.58 2.71 10.02
C PRO A 35 9.47 1.58 9.47
N ILE A 36 9.24 1.20 8.22
CA ILE A 36 9.99 0.09 7.60
C ILE A 36 11.49 0.41 7.49
N SER A 37 12.32 -0.62 7.36
CA SER A 37 13.75 -0.42 7.15
C SER A 37 14.06 0.14 5.76
N ASP A 38 15.24 0.77 5.59
CA ASP A 38 15.71 1.24 4.28
C ASP A 38 15.75 0.11 3.25
N SER A 39 16.19 -1.09 3.65
CA SER A 39 16.26 -2.24 2.75
C SER A 39 14.87 -2.78 2.38
N ASP A 40 13.91 -2.76 3.30
CA ASP A 40 12.53 -3.16 2.99
C ASP A 40 11.83 -2.13 2.10
N PHE A 41 12.14 -0.84 2.26
CA PHE A 41 11.68 0.21 1.35
C PHE A 41 12.17 -0.06 -0.08
N ILE A 42 13.48 -0.26 -0.27
CA ILE A 42 14.06 -0.56 -1.59
C ILE A 42 13.46 -1.84 -2.18
N LYS A 43 13.32 -2.92 -1.39
CA LYS A 43 12.68 -4.16 -1.88
C LYS A 43 11.24 -3.93 -2.35
N LYS A 44 10.48 -3.08 -1.66
CA LYS A 44 9.09 -2.78 -2.05
C LYS A 44 9.02 -1.97 -3.34
N THR A 45 9.93 -1.01 -3.55
CA THR A 45 9.98 -0.25 -4.80
C THR A 45 10.39 -1.17 -5.97
N GLU A 46 11.39 -2.03 -5.78
CA GLU A 46 11.78 -3.07 -6.74
C GLU A 46 10.62 -4.04 -7.05
N THR A 47 9.86 -4.43 -6.03
CA THR A 47 8.67 -5.28 -6.19
C THR A 47 7.61 -4.61 -7.07
N ALA A 48 7.37 -3.31 -6.89
CA ALA A 48 6.43 -2.55 -7.72
C ALA A 48 6.91 -2.45 -9.19
N GLN A 49 8.20 -2.22 -9.41
CA GLN A 49 8.79 -2.25 -10.76
C GLN A 49 8.59 -3.61 -11.41
N PHE A 50 8.91 -4.69 -10.69
CA PHE A 50 8.73 -6.06 -11.17
C PHE A 50 7.27 -6.37 -11.51
N HIS A 51 6.30 -5.85 -10.74
CA HIS A 51 4.88 -5.97 -11.06
C HIS A 51 4.54 -5.28 -12.37
N LEU A 52 5.02 -4.06 -12.59
CA LEU A 52 4.77 -3.32 -13.82
C LEU A 52 5.46 -3.95 -15.05
N GLU A 53 6.68 -4.45 -14.88
CA GLU A 53 7.40 -5.17 -15.94
C GLU A 53 6.68 -6.45 -16.35
N ASN A 54 6.18 -7.23 -15.38
CA ASN A 54 5.39 -8.42 -15.69
C ASN A 54 4.06 -8.06 -16.35
N TYR A 55 3.40 -6.98 -15.92
CA TYR A 55 2.21 -6.50 -16.60
C TYR A 55 2.53 -6.24 -18.07
N LYS A 56 3.55 -5.42 -18.38
CA LYS A 56 3.95 -5.13 -19.77
C LYS A 56 4.33 -6.38 -20.57
N LYS A 57 4.98 -7.35 -19.93
CA LYS A 57 5.42 -8.60 -20.58
C LYS A 57 4.25 -9.50 -20.97
N TYR A 58 3.20 -9.54 -20.14
CA TYR A 58 2.08 -10.48 -20.31
C TYR A 58 0.78 -9.81 -20.76
N SER A 59 0.71 -8.48 -20.77
CA SER A 59 -0.37 -7.72 -21.40
C SER A 59 -0.21 -7.75 -22.91
N SER A 60 -1.32 -7.85 -23.65
CA SER A 60 -1.33 -7.67 -25.11
C SER A 60 -1.18 -6.19 -25.53
N SER A 61 -0.82 -5.32 -24.59
CA SER A 61 -0.76 -3.87 -24.75
C SER A 61 0.57 -3.34 -24.22
N ASP A 62 1.24 -2.52 -25.02
CA ASP A 62 2.47 -1.81 -24.63
C ASP A 62 2.20 -0.61 -23.72
N THR A 63 0.94 -0.35 -23.38
CA THR A 63 0.54 0.79 -22.56
C THR A 63 0.53 0.45 -21.07
N LEU A 64 0.72 1.46 -20.22
CA LEU A 64 0.59 1.31 -18.76
C LEU A 64 -0.87 0.95 -18.38
N PRO A 65 -1.07 0.21 -17.26
CA PRO A 65 -2.42 -0.05 -16.78
C PRO A 65 -3.11 1.27 -16.45
N LYS A 66 -4.35 1.42 -16.92
CA LYS A 66 -5.15 2.63 -16.67
C LYS A 66 -5.99 2.52 -15.41
N ASN A 67 -6.31 1.30 -14.99
CA ASN A 67 -7.06 1.02 -13.77
C ASN A 67 -6.28 0.00 -12.95
N TYR A 68 -5.59 0.50 -11.92
CA TYR A 68 -4.82 -0.33 -11.00
C TYR A 68 -5.57 -0.55 -9.70
N TYR A 69 -5.57 -1.80 -9.24
CA TYR A 69 -6.28 -2.20 -8.04
C TYR A 69 -5.35 -2.98 -7.09
N GLU A 70 -5.19 -2.47 -5.88
CA GLU A 70 -4.42 -3.13 -4.83
C GLU A 70 -5.29 -3.39 -3.61
N PHE A 71 -5.31 -4.64 -3.15
CA PHE A 71 -5.95 -5.00 -1.90
C PHE A 71 -4.91 -5.38 -0.83
N GLY A 72 -5.09 -4.81 0.37
CA GLY A 72 -4.15 -4.96 1.46
C GLY A 72 -2.90 -4.10 1.26
N ALA A 73 -3.09 -2.84 0.85
CA ALA A 73 -2.00 -1.90 0.61
C ALA A 73 -1.13 -1.64 1.86
N GLY A 74 -1.71 -1.87 3.05
CA GLY A 74 -1.01 -1.84 4.32
C GLY A 74 -0.69 -0.43 4.82
N TYR A 75 0.32 -0.33 5.69
CA TYR A 75 0.55 0.87 6.50
C TYR A 75 1.26 2.03 5.77
N ASP A 76 2.21 1.71 4.88
CA ASP A 76 3.16 2.69 4.29
C ASP A 76 2.87 3.07 2.84
N LEU A 77 1.99 2.35 2.15
CA LEU A 77 1.63 2.62 0.76
C LEU A 77 2.83 2.74 -0.20
N VAL A 78 3.99 2.14 0.11
CA VAL A 78 5.19 2.27 -0.75
C VAL A 78 4.96 1.73 -2.15
N ILE A 79 4.31 0.57 -2.30
CA ILE A 79 4.02 -0.03 -3.60
C ILE A 79 3.09 0.87 -4.43
N PRO A 80 1.91 1.28 -3.96
CA PRO A 80 1.00 2.08 -4.77
C PRO A 80 1.57 3.46 -5.08
N ILE A 81 2.31 4.09 -4.15
CA ILE A 81 3.05 5.33 -4.44
C ILE A 81 4.12 5.08 -5.52
N THR A 82 4.83 3.95 -5.48
CA THR A 82 5.78 3.60 -6.55
C THR A 82 5.09 3.41 -7.89
N MET A 83 3.93 2.75 -7.92
CA MET A 83 3.15 2.56 -9.15
C MET A 83 2.73 3.90 -9.76
N SER A 84 2.26 4.83 -8.92
CA SER A 84 1.95 6.20 -9.32
C SER A 84 3.16 6.90 -9.93
N LEU A 85 4.31 6.84 -9.24
CA LEU A 85 5.56 7.45 -9.70
C LEU A 85 6.11 6.84 -11.00
N LEU A 86 5.74 5.59 -11.31
CA LEU A 86 6.03 4.92 -12.58
C LEU A 86 5.03 5.28 -13.70
N GLY A 87 4.06 6.16 -13.42
CA GLY A 87 3.08 6.68 -14.36
C GLY A 87 1.76 5.90 -14.44
N VAL A 88 1.52 4.97 -13.51
CA VAL A 88 0.22 4.29 -13.41
C VAL A 88 -0.82 5.26 -12.88
N SER A 89 -2.01 5.26 -13.49
CA SER A 89 -3.13 6.12 -13.13
C SER A 89 -4.32 5.31 -12.59
N ASN A 90 -5.28 6.04 -12.01
CA ASN A 90 -6.47 5.54 -11.33
C ASN A 90 -6.17 4.38 -10.38
N ILE A 91 -5.27 4.61 -9.43
CA ILE A 91 -4.86 3.62 -8.44
C ILE A 91 -5.92 3.56 -7.35
N ARG A 92 -6.54 2.40 -7.16
CA ARG A 92 -7.45 2.12 -6.05
C ARG A 92 -6.79 1.18 -5.07
N CYS A 93 -6.60 1.67 -3.85
CA CYS A 93 -6.06 0.89 -2.74
C CYS A 93 -7.18 0.62 -1.75
N ILE A 94 -7.54 -0.65 -1.58
CA ILE A 94 -8.57 -1.04 -0.63
C ILE A 94 -7.96 -1.80 0.54
N ASP A 95 -8.52 -1.59 1.73
CA ASP A 95 -8.15 -2.36 2.91
C ASP A 95 -9.37 -2.58 3.79
N VAL A 96 -9.43 -3.76 4.43
CA VAL A 96 -10.49 -4.10 5.37
C VAL A 96 -10.40 -3.25 6.64
N ARG A 97 -9.24 -2.63 6.89
CA ARG A 97 -8.99 -1.73 8.02
C ARG A 97 -8.30 -0.46 7.56
N GLU A 98 -8.57 0.64 8.26
CA GLU A 98 -7.86 1.91 8.06
C GLU A 98 -6.45 1.81 8.65
N LEU A 99 -5.49 1.40 7.81
CA LEU A 99 -4.10 1.15 8.19
C LEU A 99 -3.13 2.22 7.70
N ALA A 100 -3.56 3.11 6.80
CA ALA A 100 -2.73 4.24 6.38
C ALA A 100 -2.58 5.25 7.53
N PHE A 101 -1.35 5.47 7.96
CA PHE A 101 -1.04 6.48 8.98
C PHE A 101 -0.25 7.65 8.37
N PRO A 102 -0.66 8.91 8.58
CA PRO A 102 -0.02 10.06 7.95
C PRO A 102 1.48 10.16 8.21
N ASP A 103 1.95 9.81 9.41
CA ASP A 103 3.37 9.87 9.74
C ASP A 103 4.22 8.82 8.99
N LEU A 104 3.63 7.67 8.65
CA LEU A 104 4.28 6.68 7.78
C LEU A 104 4.27 7.10 6.31
N LEU A 105 3.24 7.79 5.86
CA LEU A 105 3.20 8.36 4.50
C LEU A 105 4.27 9.45 4.36
N ASN A 106 4.39 10.34 5.34
CA ASN A 106 5.46 11.34 5.40
C ASN A 106 6.85 10.69 5.41
N ASP A 107 7.06 9.62 6.19
CA ASP A 107 8.31 8.85 6.16
C ASP A 107 8.59 8.25 4.78
N THR A 108 7.55 7.72 4.12
CA THR A 108 7.65 7.14 2.78
C THR A 108 8.06 8.18 1.74
N ILE A 109 7.47 9.38 1.74
CA ILE A 109 7.87 10.46 0.82
C ILE A 109 9.31 10.90 1.08
N LYS A 110 9.71 11.05 2.34
CA LYS A 110 11.11 11.37 2.71
C LYS A 110 12.08 10.31 2.21
N ARG A 111 11.71 9.04 2.23
CA ARG A 111 12.54 7.94 1.70
C ARG A 111 12.68 8.01 0.18
N PHE A 112 11.63 8.30 -0.56
CA PHE A 112 11.76 8.50 -2.00
C PHE A 112 12.70 9.67 -2.33
N GLN A 113 12.64 10.77 -1.57
CA GLN A 113 13.59 11.87 -1.73
C GLN A 113 15.03 11.46 -1.40
N LYS A 114 15.22 10.75 -0.27
CA LYS A 114 16.52 10.25 0.19
C LYS A 114 17.18 9.29 -0.82
N PHE A 115 16.41 8.33 -1.34
CA PHE A 115 16.89 7.25 -2.20
C PHE A 115 16.72 7.55 -3.71
N LYS A 116 16.42 8.80 -4.10
CA LYS A 116 16.17 9.16 -5.50
C LYS A 116 17.25 8.70 -6.48
N LYS A 117 18.52 8.67 -6.05
CA LYS A 117 19.66 8.23 -6.87
C LYS A 117 19.91 6.72 -6.84
N ASP A 118 19.41 6.04 -5.82
CA ASP A 118 19.66 4.62 -5.58
C ASP A 118 18.55 3.73 -6.15
N LEU A 119 17.40 4.33 -6.48
CA LEU A 119 16.28 3.65 -7.10
C LEU A 119 16.51 3.48 -8.60
N ASN A 120 16.27 2.27 -9.12
CA ASN A 120 16.50 1.90 -10.52
C ASN A 120 15.40 2.40 -11.48
N PHE A 121 14.73 3.51 -11.17
CA PHE A 121 13.76 4.14 -12.06
C PHE A 121 13.81 5.64 -11.91
N ASN A 122 13.50 6.32 -13.02
CA ASN A 122 13.33 7.76 -13.02
C ASN A 122 11.92 8.10 -12.54
N PHE A 123 11.84 8.98 -11.56
CA PHE A 123 10.59 9.54 -11.09
C PHE A 123 10.78 10.99 -10.65
N SER A 124 9.67 11.71 -10.64
CA SER A 124 9.59 13.07 -10.13
C SER A 124 8.55 13.10 -9.03
N ILE A 125 8.96 13.59 -7.87
CA ILE A 125 8.04 13.98 -6.79
C ILE A 125 7.86 15.49 -6.91
N PRO A 126 6.62 16.00 -6.90
CA PRO A 126 6.36 17.43 -6.81
C PRO A 126 7.20 18.08 -5.71
N ALA A 127 7.78 19.24 -5.99
CA ALA A 127 8.70 19.90 -5.06
C ALA A 127 8.02 20.28 -3.73
N GLU A 128 6.71 20.56 -3.79
CA GLU A 128 5.88 20.91 -2.65
C GLU A 128 4.69 19.96 -2.58
N ILE A 129 4.83 18.91 -1.78
CA ILE A 129 3.70 18.07 -1.36
C ILE A 129 3.33 18.51 0.06
N PRO A 130 2.05 18.76 0.35
CA PRO A 130 1.59 19.00 1.71
C PRO A 130 2.00 17.86 2.64
N GLU A 131 2.36 18.18 3.89
CA GLU A 131 2.54 17.14 4.89
C GLU A 131 1.23 16.36 5.07
N PHE A 132 1.33 15.04 5.10
CA PHE A 132 0.18 14.18 5.35
C PHE A 132 -0.28 14.38 6.80
N THR A 133 -1.57 14.67 6.97
CA THR A 133 -2.30 14.71 8.25
C THR A 133 -3.51 13.80 8.18
N TYR A 134 -4.17 13.52 9.31
CA TYR A 134 -5.37 12.66 9.29
C TYR A 134 -6.53 13.31 8.54
N GLU A 135 -6.54 14.63 8.42
CA GLU A 135 -7.57 15.41 7.76
C GLU A 135 -7.38 15.48 6.24
N ASN A 136 -6.14 15.41 5.75
CA ASN A 136 -5.83 15.64 4.34
C ASN A 136 -5.24 14.43 3.60
N PHE A 137 -4.88 13.34 4.27
CA PHE A 137 -4.03 12.32 3.63
C PHE A 137 -4.69 11.71 2.38
N THR A 138 -6.01 11.52 2.39
CA THR A 138 -6.75 10.98 1.25
C THR A 138 -6.76 11.94 0.07
N SER A 139 -6.94 13.25 0.29
CA SER A 139 -6.88 14.23 -0.79
C SER A 139 -5.46 14.37 -1.33
N VAL A 140 -4.44 14.37 -0.46
CA VAL A 140 -3.03 14.42 -0.91
C VAL A 140 -2.68 13.17 -1.74
N LEU A 141 -3.11 11.98 -1.31
CA LEU A 141 -2.94 10.75 -2.10
C LEU A 141 -3.61 10.87 -3.48
N LYS A 142 -4.83 11.41 -3.53
CA LYS A 142 -5.57 11.54 -4.78
C LYS A 142 -4.95 12.58 -5.72
N ASP A 143 -4.64 13.76 -5.21
CA ASP A 143 -4.24 14.91 -6.03
C ASP A 143 -2.79 14.80 -6.52
N TYR A 144 -1.90 14.20 -5.72
CA TYR A 144 -0.46 14.13 -6.02
C TYR A 144 -0.01 12.76 -6.53
N PHE A 145 -0.76 11.69 -6.22
CA PHE A 145 -0.39 10.32 -6.59
C PHE A 145 -1.49 9.58 -7.36
N ASP A 146 -2.65 10.21 -7.61
CA ASP A 146 -3.80 9.54 -8.25
C ASP A 146 -4.22 8.24 -7.53
N ILE A 147 -4.03 8.21 -6.21
CA ILE A 147 -4.37 7.10 -5.33
C ILE A 147 -5.68 7.40 -4.59
N GLU A 148 -6.68 6.57 -4.84
CA GLU A 148 -7.92 6.51 -4.07
C GLU A 148 -7.78 5.41 -3.00
N TYR A 149 -7.60 5.82 -1.74
CA TYR A 149 -7.53 4.90 -0.60
C TYR A 149 -8.91 4.71 0.03
N ILE A 150 -9.42 3.48 0.02
CA ILE A 150 -10.76 3.12 0.50
C ILE A 150 -10.64 2.09 1.61
N ALA A 151 -10.86 2.55 2.84
CA ALA A 151 -10.94 1.69 4.01
C ALA A 151 -11.95 2.27 5.02
N PRO A 152 -12.69 1.42 5.77
CA PRO A 152 -12.72 -0.04 5.66
C PRO A 152 -13.56 -0.52 4.46
N LEU A 153 -13.02 -1.44 3.66
CA LEU A 153 -13.75 -2.11 2.56
C LEU A 153 -13.29 -3.57 2.41
N ASP A 154 -14.25 -4.50 2.33
CA ASP A 154 -13.97 -5.91 2.07
C ASP A 154 -13.80 -6.15 0.57
N ALA A 155 -12.66 -6.74 0.18
CA ALA A 155 -12.35 -7.07 -1.22
C ALA A 155 -13.34 -8.06 -1.87
N ARG A 156 -14.22 -8.69 -1.09
CA ARG A 156 -15.29 -9.57 -1.59
C ARG A 156 -16.57 -8.83 -1.99
N ASP A 157 -16.73 -7.58 -1.56
CA ASP A 157 -17.88 -6.72 -1.85
C ASP A 157 -17.40 -5.31 -2.23
N THR A 158 -16.72 -5.23 -3.37
CA THR A 158 -16.08 -3.99 -3.85
C THR A 158 -17.04 -3.09 -4.62
N ARG A 159 -18.18 -3.64 -5.07
CA ARG A 159 -19.16 -3.01 -5.98
C ARG A 159 -18.54 -2.40 -7.25
N ILE A 160 -17.37 -2.90 -7.65
CA ILE A 160 -16.69 -2.49 -8.87
C ILE A 160 -17.39 -3.14 -10.06
N ALA A 161 -17.58 -2.39 -11.13
CA ALA A 161 -18.23 -2.88 -12.35
C ALA A 161 -17.38 -3.97 -13.04
N ASP A 162 -18.04 -4.90 -13.72
CA ASP A 162 -17.35 -5.93 -14.49
C ASP A 162 -16.44 -5.31 -15.56
N SER A 163 -15.27 -5.94 -15.79
CA SER A 163 -14.29 -5.54 -16.79
C SER A 163 -13.69 -4.12 -16.64
N SER A 164 -13.76 -3.53 -15.45
CA SER A 164 -13.25 -2.16 -15.21
C SER A 164 -11.85 -2.10 -14.57
N ILE A 165 -11.16 -3.23 -14.40
CA ILE A 165 -9.82 -3.30 -13.80
C ILE A 165 -8.86 -3.95 -14.78
N ASP A 166 -7.74 -3.28 -15.05
CA ASP A 166 -6.71 -3.75 -15.98
C ASP A 166 -5.60 -4.50 -15.25
N PHE A 167 -5.30 -4.11 -14.01
CA PHE A 167 -4.23 -4.73 -13.23
C PHE A 167 -4.56 -4.85 -11.75
N ILE A 168 -4.43 -6.07 -11.21
CA ILE A 168 -4.71 -6.41 -9.82
C ILE A 168 -3.44 -6.91 -9.13
N VAL A 169 -3.12 -6.34 -7.97
CA VAL A 169 -2.01 -6.78 -7.11
C VAL A 169 -2.52 -7.11 -5.72
N SER A 170 -1.93 -8.15 -5.12
CA SER A 170 -2.19 -8.60 -3.76
C SER A 170 -0.90 -8.70 -2.96
N LYS A 171 -0.88 -8.09 -1.78
CA LYS A 171 0.10 -8.43 -0.75
C LYS A 171 -0.44 -9.52 0.17
N GLN A 172 0.09 -10.74 0.01
CA GLN A 172 -0.04 -11.85 0.99
C GLN A 172 -1.47 -12.15 1.50
N LEU A 173 -2.50 -11.97 0.68
CA LEU A 173 -3.91 -12.17 1.07
C LEU A 173 -4.55 -13.48 0.61
N TRP A 174 -3.81 -14.36 -0.09
CA TRP A 174 -4.40 -15.62 -0.58
C TRP A 174 -4.85 -16.60 0.52
N SER A 175 -4.30 -16.53 1.75
CA SER A 175 -4.68 -17.49 2.81
C SER A 175 -5.97 -17.13 3.58
N ILE A 176 -6.55 -15.94 3.38
CA ILE A 176 -7.69 -15.44 4.17
C ILE A 176 -9.04 -15.63 3.46
N PHE A 177 -9.04 -15.92 2.15
CA PHE A 177 -10.26 -16.26 1.40
C PHE A 177 -10.72 -17.70 1.69
N ARG A 178 -11.10 -18.01 2.93
CA ARG A 178 -11.98 -19.15 3.19
C ARG A 178 -13.39 -18.74 2.81
N LYS A 179 -13.94 -19.37 1.76
CA LYS A 179 -15.39 -19.47 1.56
C LYS A 179 -15.98 -19.93 2.91
N LYS A 180 -16.88 -19.13 3.47
CA LYS A 180 -17.91 -19.70 4.35
C LYS A 180 -18.83 -20.48 3.41
N CYS A 181 -18.54 -21.76 3.24
CA CYS A 181 -19.57 -22.73 2.86
C CYS A 181 -20.45 -22.98 4.09
#